data_AF-A0A069DJK4-F1
#
_entry.id   AF-A0A069DJK4-F1
#
_cell.length_a   1.000
_cell.length_b   1.000
_cell.length_c   1.000
_cell.angle_alpha   90.00
_cell.angle_beta   90.00
_cell.angle_gamma   90.00
#
_symmetry.space_group_name_H-M   'P 1'
#
loop_
_entity.id
_entity.type
_entity.pdbx_description
1 polymer ?
#
loop_
_entity_poly.entity_id
_entity_poly.type
_entity_poly.pdbx_seq_one_letter_code
_entity_poly.pdbx_strand_id
1 'polypeptide(L)'
;MNRKTKKQMRKTPRVISFQEGFQQGYDQGKTHGIHSYGKWMEGTSIVIPTYNQMDLLKGCIASIQTHTAHPYEIVVVDNASTDGTADYLRSLDLNVRYTVLERNLGFAGGVNHGLMMARGQYIVILNNDVVVTPGWLTNMLSCLDSDAGIAAVGPVTNYIGGEQQIEVPYSDVKDMLPFAEGFNKPDPGKWKYTDRLVGFCLLFRRELLYDIGYLDEGYRIGNYEDDDWMIRIRLSGRKLCIAGDSFIHHFGSVSMKSIENSQFEETNHGNAKFYEAKWGNPHQLIQETRHTNGAAYEQFGVRGIPSYQFYPDRRLVKTSGSKLYWLQDGHKHPLELQDVHQAAVFNRAVRLSRHELQSIPTGDIIQLHTPEELQQQQAGKMTIGIPDGSIVTDSSPEAAQHLFQLKDGKRRLFITPHAAECWGIDQQDIYELTTEQLQSIPQGLPIIAPPMLISPIL
;
A
#
# COMPACT_ATOMS: atom_id res chain seq x y z
N MET A 1 83.99 14.63 -1.93
CA MET A 1 83.16 14.93 -0.74
C MET A 1 81.72 15.17 -1.19
N ASN A 2 80.79 14.31 -0.75
CA ASN A 2 79.31 14.41 -0.74
C ASN A 2 78.50 14.72 -2.02
N ARG A 3 78.02 13.64 -2.68
CA ARG A 3 76.70 13.61 -3.34
C ARG A 3 75.63 13.25 -2.29
N LYS A 4 74.81 14.22 -1.86
CA LYS A 4 73.61 13.96 -1.05
C LYS A 4 72.43 13.65 -1.97
N THR A 5 71.94 12.41 -1.90
CA THR A 5 70.68 11.94 -2.47
C THR A 5 69.50 12.46 -1.66
N LYS A 6 68.58 13.20 -2.29
CA LYS A 6 67.24 13.50 -1.74
C LYS A 6 66.37 12.25 -1.83
N LYS A 7 66.18 11.56 -0.71
CA LYS A 7 65.17 10.50 -0.57
C LYS A 7 63.79 11.15 -0.45
N GLN A 8 62.96 11.00 -1.48
CA GLN A 8 61.56 11.40 -1.45
C GLN A 8 60.82 10.43 -0.51
N MET A 9 60.34 10.91 0.64
CA MET A 9 59.49 10.12 1.53
C MET A 9 58.14 9.89 0.83
N ARG A 10 57.90 8.66 0.37
CA ARG A 10 56.56 8.18 0.02
C ARG A 10 55.73 8.16 1.31
N LYS A 11 54.68 8.99 1.38
CA LYS A 11 53.67 8.91 2.44
C LYS A 11 53.03 7.53 2.40
N THR A 12 53.15 6.78 3.48
CA THR A 12 52.44 5.50 3.70
C THR A 12 50.94 5.74 3.58
N PRO A 13 50.17 4.90 2.86
CA PRO A 13 48.72 5.03 2.80
C PRO A 13 48.15 4.97 4.22
N ARG A 14 47.32 5.95 4.57
CA ARG A 14 46.63 5.97 5.87
C ARG A 14 45.69 4.75 5.89
N VAL A 15 45.99 3.77 6.74
CA VAL A 15 45.11 2.61 6.95
C VAL A 15 43.87 3.15 7.65
N ILE A 16 42.79 3.32 6.89
CA ILE A 16 41.49 3.71 7.43
C ILE A 16 41.00 2.51 8.24
N SER A 17 40.67 2.71 9.51
CA SER A 17 40.10 1.65 10.33
C SER A 17 38.74 1.22 9.77
N PHE A 18 38.34 -0.03 10.03
CA PHE A 18 37.02 -0.51 9.58
C PHE A 18 35.88 0.42 10.05
N GLN A 19 35.94 0.93 11.27
CA GLN A 19 34.95 1.86 11.81
C GLN A 19 34.94 3.20 11.05
N GLU A 20 36.11 3.77 10.75
CA GLU A 20 36.19 5.01 9.97
C GLU A 20 35.69 4.80 8.53
N GLY A 21 36.04 3.66 7.90
CA GLY A 21 35.56 3.32 6.56
C GLY A 21 34.04 3.08 6.53
N PHE A 22 33.50 2.39 7.53
CA PHE A 22 32.06 2.19 7.71
C PHE A 22 31.34 3.52 7.90
N GLN A 23 31.82 4.37 8.80
CA GLN A 23 31.20 5.67 9.07
C GLN A 23 31.23 6.56 7.83
N GLN A 24 32.36 6.58 7.11
CA GLN A 24 32.49 7.36 5.88
C GLN A 24 31.58 6.84 4.77
N GLY A 25 31.42 5.52 4.64
CA GLY A 25 30.46 4.89 3.72
C GLY A 25 29.00 5.17 4.11
N TYR A 26 28.68 5.12 5.41
CA TYR A 26 27.36 5.46 5.93
C TYR A 26 27.01 6.93 5.66
N ASP A 27 27.93 7.86 5.95
CA ASP A 27 27.71 9.29 5.75
C ASP A 27 27.59 9.65 4.26
N GLN A 28 28.40 9.01 3.40
CA GLN A 28 28.25 9.13 1.95
C GLN A 28 26.90 8.57 1.47
N GLY A 29 26.51 7.38 1.93
CA GLY A 29 25.23 6.77 1.60
C GLY A 29 24.03 7.60 2.07
N LYS A 30 24.10 8.16 3.27
CA LYS A 30 23.11 9.08 3.83
C LYS A 30 23.01 10.37 3.03
N THR A 31 24.15 10.99 2.74
CA THR A 31 24.24 12.23 1.95
C THR A 31 23.71 12.03 0.54
N HIS A 32 24.14 10.95 -0.13
CA HIS A 32 23.63 10.57 -1.44
C HIS A 32 22.11 10.31 -1.39
N GLY A 33 21.64 9.55 -0.40
CA GLY A 33 20.21 9.28 -0.18
C GLY A 33 19.39 10.54 0.06
N ILE A 34 19.92 11.55 0.77
CA ILE A 34 19.29 12.87 0.94
C ILE A 34 19.25 13.63 -0.40
N HIS A 35 20.35 13.63 -1.17
CA HIS A 35 20.42 14.34 -2.45
C HIS A 35 19.61 13.71 -3.58
N SER A 36 19.46 12.38 -3.56
CA SER A 36 18.60 11.64 -4.49
C SER A 36 17.16 11.54 -3.99
N TYR A 37 16.85 12.03 -2.79
CA TYR A 37 15.51 11.99 -2.22
C TYR A 37 14.53 12.73 -3.14
N GLY A 38 13.49 12.03 -3.60
CA GLY A 38 12.51 12.57 -4.54
C GLY A 38 12.88 12.45 -6.03
N LYS A 39 14.10 11.98 -6.38
CA LYS A 39 14.43 11.56 -7.74
C LYS A 39 14.26 10.05 -7.85
N TRP A 40 13.21 9.62 -8.55
CA TRP A 40 12.95 8.20 -8.76
C TRP A 40 13.89 7.66 -9.83
N MET A 41 14.24 6.38 -9.72
CA MET A 41 14.92 5.68 -10.80
C MET A 41 13.96 5.62 -11.99
N GLU A 42 14.39 6.07 -13.17
CA GLU A 42 13.70 5.77 -14.42
C GLU A 42 13.72 4.25 -14.60
N GLY A 43 12.56 3.60 -14.44
CA GLY A 43 12.43 2.14 -14.48
C GLY A 43 11.49 1.56 -13.42
N THR A 44 11.55 0.24 -13.27
CA THR A 44 10.59 -0.56 -12.49
C THR A 44 11.26 -1.21 -11.27
N SER A 45 10.70 -1.03 -10.07
CA SER A 45 11.07 -1.88 -8.93
C SER A 45 10.19 -3.12 -8.90
N ILE A 46 10.80 -4.30 -9.01
CA ILE A 46 10.11 -5.59 -8.89
C ILE A 46 10.28 -6.07 -7.44
N VAL A 47 9.20 -5.99 -6.67
CA VAL A 47 9.11 -6.33 -5.26
C VAL A 47 8.61 -7.76 -5.10
N ILE A 48 9.42 -8.61 -4.48
CA ILE A 48 9.17 -10.05 -4.34
C ILE A 48 9.19 -10.43 -2.85
N PRO A 49 8.02 -10.58 -2.20
CA PRO A 49 7.97 -11.23 -0.88
C PRO A 49 8.25 -12.74 -1.05
N THR A 50 8.99 -13.33 -0.11
CA THR A 50 9.32 -14.75 -0.13
C THR A 50 9.29 -15.36 1.26
N TYR A 51 8.88 -16.63 1.37
CA TYR A 51 8.92 -17.41 2.60
C TYR A 51 9.06 -18.90 2.29
N ASN A 52 10.15 -19.53 2.73
CA ASN A 52 10.43 -20.97 2.63
C ASN A 52 10.25 -21.57 1.23
N GLN A 53 10.73 -20.87 0.18
CA GLN A 53 10.63 -21.32 -1.21
C GLN A 53 11.87 -20.91 -2.03
N MET A 54 13.07 -21.17 -1.51
CA MET A 54 14.34 -20.76 -2.12
C MET A 54 14.45 -21.11 -3.61
N ASP A 55 14.06 -22.32 -4.02
CA ASP A 55 14.26 -22.78 -5.40
C ASP A 55 13.28 -22.13 -6.39
N LEU A 56 12.06 -21.81 -5.97
CA LEU A 56 11.12 -21.04 -6.77
C LEU A 56 11.62 -19.60 -6.93
N LEU A 57 12.11 -19.00 -5.85
CA LEU A 57 12.70 -17.66 -5.88
C LEU A 57 13.87 -17.57 -6.86
N LYS A 58 14.77 -18.58 -6.89
CA LYS A 58 15.86 -18.67 -7.87
C LYS A 58 15.34 -18.64 -9.29
N GLY A 59 14.32 -19.46 -9.58
CA GLY A 59 13.68 -19.50 -10.90
C GLY A 59 13.05 -18.17 -11.29
N CYS A 60 12.34 -17.54 -10.36
CA CYS A 60 11.72 -16.22 -10.55
C CYS A 60 12.77 -15.15 -10.88
N ILE A 61 13.82 -15.00 -10.07
CA ILE A 61 14.91 -14.04 -10.30
C ILE A 61 15.59 -14.29 -11.65
N ALA A 62 15.93 -15.54 -11.97
CA ALA A 62 16.56 -15.90 -13.23
C ALA A 62 15.68 -15.55 -14.44
N SER A 63 14.38 -15.79 -14.35
CA SER A 63 13.42 -15.45 -15.42
C SER A 63 13.32 -13.94 -15.63
N ILE A 64 13.30 -13.14 -14.54
CA ILE A 64 13.30 -11.67 -14.62
C ILE A 64 14.57 -11.19 -15.33
N GLN A 65 15.73 -11.70 -14.91
CA GLN A 65 17.03 -11.35 -15.50
C GLN A 65 17.12 -11.69 -16.99
N THR A 66 16.48 -12.77 -17.41
CA THR A 66 16.50 -13.24 -18.79
C THR A 66 15.51 -12.47 -19.68
N HIS A 67 14.32 -12.15 -19.17
CA HIS A 67 13.18 -11.72 -20.01
C HIS A 67 12.78 -10.25 -19.84
N THR A 68 13.43 -9.50 -18.95
CA THR A 68 13.09 -8.10 -18.70
C THR A 68 14.10 -7.18 -19.37
N ALA A 69 13.66 -6.49 -20.43
CA ALA A 69 14.50 -5.58 -21.21
C ALA A 69 14.53 -4.13 -20.68
N HIS A 70 13.45 -3.69 -20.00
CA HIS A 70 13.38 -2.34 -19.44
C HIS A 70 14.35 -2.16 -18.26
N PRO A 71 14.76 -0.94 -17.89
CA PRO A 71 15.49 -0.71 -16.65
C PRO A 71 14.67 -1.16 -15.43
N TYR A 72 15.26 -2.01 -14.58
CA TYR A 72 14.62 -2.49 -13.35
C TYR A 72 15.61 -2.65 -12.20
N GLU A 73 15.06 -2.74 -10.99
CA GLU A 73 15.74 -3.32 -9.83
C GLU A 73 14.89 -4.46 -9.26
N ILE A 74 15.54 -5.42 -8.60
CA ILE A 74 14.85 -6.48 -7.85
C ILE A 74 14.99 -6.18 -6.36
N VAL A 75 13.86 -6.20 -5.65
CA VAL A 75 13.77 -6.04 -4.20
C VAL A 75 13.12 -7.29 -3.61
N VAL A 76 13.89 -8.11 -2.91
CA VAL A 76 13.39 -9.33 -2.25
C VAL A 76 13.18 -9.08 -0.76
N VAL A 77 12.03 -9.47 -0.24
CA VAL A 77 11.74 -9.44 1.20
C VAL A 77 11.55 -10.86 1.70
N ASP A 78 12.55 -11.37 2.41
CA ASP A 78 12.49 -12.67 3.05
C ASP A 78 11.77 -12.57 4.40
N ASN A 79 10.59 -13.18 4.49
CA ASN A 79 9.70 -13.21 5.64
C ASN A 79 10.18 -14.20 6.72
N ALA A 80 11.47 -14.16 7.08
CA ALA A 80 12.12 -15.04 8.04
C ALA A 80 12.15 -16.52 7.64
N SER A 81 12.58 -16.82 6.41
CA SER A 81 12.72 -18.20 5.93
C SER A 81 13.80 -18.98 6.70
N THR A 82 13.62 -20.30 6.77
CA THR A 82 14.52 -21.26 7.43
C THR A 82 15.07 -22.32 6.48
N ASP A 83 14.86 -22.18 5.18
CA ASP A 83 15.19 -23.14 4.11
C ASP A 83 16.51 -22.82 3.37
N GLY A 84 17.30 -21.87 3.87
CA GLY A 84 18.51 -21.38 3.21
C GLY A 84 18.29 -20.19 2.27
N THR A 85 17.06 -19.68 2.13
CA THR A 85 16.77 -18.46 1.35
C THR A 85 17.66 -17.28 1.75
N ALA A 86 17.85 -17.04 3.05
CA ALA A 86 18.71 -15.95 3.53
C ALA A 86 20.18 -16.09 3.08
N ASP A 87 20.73 -17.31 3.08
CA ASP A 87 22.10 -17.55 2.63
C ASP A 87 22.24 -17.41 1.11
N TYR A 88 21.23 -17.87 0.36
CA TYR A 88 21.16 -17.64 -1.07
C TYR A 88 21.13 -16.13 -1.38
N LEU A 89 20.28 -15.35 -0.71
CA LEU A 89 20.21 -13.90 -0.91
C LEU A 89 21.56 -13.21 -0.60
N ARG A 90 22.28 -13.65 0.45
CA ARG A 90 23.63 -13.15 0.76
C ARG A 90 24.67 -13.46 -0.31
N SER A 91 24.46 -14.53 -1.08
CA SER A 91 25.35 -14.93 -2.17
C SER A 91 25.13 -14.18 -3.49
N LEU A 92 24.00 -13.44 -3.61
CA LEU A 92 23.66 -12.73 -4.84
C LEU A 92 24.49 -11.47 -5.04
N ASP A 93 24.70 -11.12 -6.31
CA ASP A 93 25.35 -9.87 -6.72
C ASP A 93 24.52 -8.63 -6.34
N LEU A 94 25.16 -7.45 -6.36
CA LEU A 94 24.59 -6.15 -5.97
C LEU A 94 23.35 -5.70 -6.77
N ASN A 95 22.99 -6.40 -7.85
CA ASN A 95 21.81 -6.10 -8.66
C ASN A 95 20.49 -6.55 -8.01
N VAL A 96 20.54 -7.36 -6.95
CA VAL A 96 19.38 -7.73 -6.14
C VAL A 96 19.52 -7.11 -4.76
N ARG A 97 18.56 -6.25 -4.41
CA ARG A 97 18.44 -5.71 -3.05
C ARG A 97 17.54 -6.62 -2.26
N TYR A 98 17.86 -6.87 -1.00
CA TYR A 98 17.02 -7.69 -0.16
C TYR A 98 17.03 -7.25 1.29
N THR A 99 16.04 -7.73 2.03
CA THR A 99 16.02 -7.72 3.50
C THR A 99 15.53 -9.06 4.01
N VAL A 100 16.10 -9.51 5.13
CA VAL A 100 15.62 -10.69 5.86
C VAL A 100 14.97 -10.20 7.13
N LEU A 101 13.68 -10.48 7.31
CA LEU A 101 12.92 -10.06 8.48
C LEU A 101 13.19 -11.00 9.65
N GLU A 102 13.00 -10.49 10.87
CA GLU A 102 13.15 -11.26 12.10
C GLU A 102 11.99 -12.24 12.34
N ARG A 103 10.82 -11.96 11.74
CA ARG A 103 9.63 -12.80 11.79
C ARG A 103 8.83 -12.65 10.51
N ASN A 104 7.98 -13.64 10.23
CA ASN A 104 7.05 -13.58 9.11
C ASN A 104 5.96 -12.53 9.38
N LEU A 105 5.88 -11.49 8.54
CA LEU A 105 4.85 -10.43 8.61
C LEU A 105 3.67 -10.67 7.66
N GLY A 106 3.61 -11.85 7.02
CA GLY A 106 2.66 -12.17 5.97
C GLY A 106 2.96 -11.45 4.65
N PHE A 107 2.06 -11.63 3.69
CA PHE A 107 2.18 -11.07 2.34
C PHE A 107 2.14 -9.55 2.37
N ALA A 108 1.11 -8.94 2.97
CA ALA A 108 0.98 -7.48 3.06
C ALA A 108 2.20 -6.83 3.72
N GLY A 109 2.65 -7.35 4.87
CA GLY A 109 3.84 -6.84 5.56
C GLY A 109 5.13 -6.97 4.74
N GLY A 110 5.33 -8.14 4.11
CA GLY A 110 6.47 -8.38 3.23
C GLY A 110 6.49 -7.43 2.01
N VAL A 111 5.34 -7.27 1.35
CA VAL A 111 5.17 -6.34 0.23
C VAL A 111 5.43 -4.91 0.67
N ASN A 112 4.80 -4.44 1.75
CA ASN A 112 4.95 -3.08 2.24
C ASN A 112 6.41 -2.74 2.57
N HIS A 113 7.15 -3.64 3.21
CA HIS A 113 8.60 -3.50 3.42
C HIS A 113 9.36 -3.31 2.10
N GLY A 114 9.02 -4.09 1.08
CA GLY A 114 9.63 -4.00 -0.24
C GLY A 114 9.28 -2.69 -0.96
N LEU A 115 8.03 -2.22 -0.83
CA LEU A 115 7.58 -0.94 -1.38
C LEU A 115 8.34 0.24 -0.77
N MET A 116 8.70 0.19 0.52
CA MET A 116 9.57 1.20 1.14
C MET A 116 10.99 1.20 0.58
N MET A 117 11.49 0.03 0.20
CA MET A 117 12.84 -0.11 -0.36
C MET A 117 12.90 0.28 -1.84
N ALA A 118 11.81 0.12 -2.58
CA ALA A 118 11.69 0.38 -4.00
C ALA A 118 12.05 1.84 -4.36
N ARG A 119 12.71 2.05 -5.51
CA ARG A 119 13.13 3.37 -6.04
C ARG A 119 12.58 3.69 -7.44
N GLY A 120 12.04 2.70 -8.16
CA GLY A 120 11.52 2.82 -9.52
C GLY A 120 10.27 3.70 -9.61
N GLN A 121 10.09 4.34 -10.76
CA GLN A 121 8.90 5.10 -11.12
C GLN A 121 7.65 4.19 -11.19
N TYR A 122 7.86 2.97 -11.68
CA TYR A 122 6.88 1.91 -11.70
C TYR A 122 7.21 0.87 -10.63
N ILE A 123 6.18 0.20 -10.14
CA ILE A 123 6.28 -0.87 -9.16
C ILE A 123 5.63 -2.11 -9.75
N VAL A 124 6.30 -3.24 -9.64
CA VAL A 124 5.67 -4.56 -9.78
C VAL A 124 5.70 -5.24 -8.42
N ILE A 125 4.54 -5.67 -7.91
CA ILE A 125 4.47 -6.70 -6.87
C ILE A 125 4.44 -8.05 -7.61
N LEU A 126 5.33 -8.97 -7.26
CA LEU A 126 5.45 -10.26 -7.95
C LEU A 126 5.67 -11.39 -6.94
N ASN A 127 4.86 -12.44 -7.01
CA ASN A 127 5.09 -13.62 -6.20
C ASN A 127 6.40 -14.33 -6.59
N ASN A 128 7.01 -15.01 -5.62
CA ASN A 128 8.26 -15.75 -5.82
C ASN A 128 8.10 -17.07 -6.60
N ASP A 129 6.87 -17.55 -6.78
CA ASP A 129 6.50 -18.78 -7.50
C ASP A 129 6.00 -18.52 -8.93
N VAL A 130 6.55 -17.49 -9.54
CA VAL A 130 6.25 -17.05 -10.91
C VAL A 130 7.48 -17.19 -11.81
N VAL A 131 7.26 -17.56 -13.06
CA VAL A 131 8.24 -17.48 -14.14
C VAL A 131 7.75 -16.45 -15.14
N VAL A 132 8.42 -15.30 -15.21
CA VAL A 132 8.10 -14.27 -16.21
C VAL A 132 8.63 -14.68 -17.58
N THR A 133 8.03 -14.15 -18.64
CA THR A 133 8.32 -14.59 -20.02
C THR A 133 8.64 -13.40 -20.93
N PRO A 134 9.18 -13.60 -22.15
CA PRO A 134 9.56 -12.50 -23.04
C PRO A 134 8.42 -11.49 -23.26
N GLY A 135 8.72 -10.19 -23.14
CA GLY A 135 7.77 -9.10 -23.42
C GLY A 135 6.77 -8.78 -22.31
N TRP A 136 6.75 -9.55 -21.20
CA TRP A 136 5.75 -9.39 -20.14
C TRP A 136 5.64 -7.94 -19.62
N LEU A 137 6.76 -7.36 -19.19
CA LEU A 137 6.77 -6.02 -18.59
C LEU A 137 6.47 -4.94 -19.64
N THR A 138 6.95 -5.10 -20.87
CA THR A 138 6.69 -4.17 -21.97
C THR A 138 5.19 -4.06 -22.27
N ASN A 139 4.51 -5.20 -22.34
CA ASN A 139 3.08 -5.24 -22.63
C ASN A 139 2.26 -4.69 -21.47
N MET A 140 2.60 -5.03 -20.22
CA MET A 140 1.94 -4.45 -19.05
C MET A 140 2.15 -2.94 -18.92
N LEU A 141 3.36 -2.42 -19.17
CA LEU A 141 3.63 -0.98 -19.17
C LEU A 141 2.81 -0.27 -20.26
N SER A 142 2.76 -0.84 -21.46
CA SER A 142 1.96 -0.30 -22.56
C SER A 142 0.47 -0.25 -22.22
N CYS A 143 -0.05 -1.29 -21.57
CA CYS A 143 -1.42 -1.32 -21.06
C CYS A 143 -1.64 -0.25 -19.99
N LEU A 144 -0.73 -0.11 -19.02
CA LEU A 144 -0.82 0.87 -17.94
C LEU A 144 -0.80 2.31 -18.48
N ASP A 145 0.01 2.60 -19.50
CA ASP A 145 0.16 3.92 -20.11
C ASP A 145 -0.92 4.25 -21.17
N SER A 146 -1.77 3.28 -21.51
CA SER A 146 -2.82 3.47 -22.53
C SER A 146 -3.98 4.37 -22.10
N ASP A 147 -4.26 4.44 -20.80
CA ASP A 147 -5.29 5.28 -20.21
C ASP A 147 -4.79 5.79 -18.85
N ALA A 148 -4.73 7.11 -18.67
CA ALA A 148 -4.31 7.74 -17.42
C ALA A 148 -5.20 7.37 -16.22
N GLY A 149 -6.43 6.88 -16.46
CA GLY A 149 -7.32 6.36 -15.43
C GLY A 149 -7.00 4.93 -14.96
N ILE A 150 -6.10 4.19 -15.64
CA ILE A 150 -5.65 2.87 -15.19
C ILE A 150 -4.63 3.05 -14.06
N ALA A 151 -5.00 2.61 -12.86
CA ALA A 151 -4.15 2.65 -11.68
C ALA A 151 -3.22 1.45 -11.58
N ALA A 152 -3.72 0.26 -11.94
CA ALA A 152 -2.98 -0.98 -11.84
C ALA A 152 -3.30 -1.95 -12.98
N VAL A 153 -2.30 -2.74 -13.36
CA VAL A 153 -2.36 -3.74 -14.42
C VAL A 153 -1.89 -5.10 -13.91
N GLY A 154 -2.59 -6.17 -14.27
CA GLY A 154 -2.13 -7.54 -14.05
C GLY A 154 -2.02 -8.33 -15.37
N PRO A 155 -1.10 -9.29 -15.48
CA PRO A 155 -1.00 -10.16 -16.64
C PRO A 155 -2.01 -11.32 -16.56
N VAL A 156 -2.11 -12.10 -17.63
CA VAL A 156 -2.75 -13.41 -17.60
C VAL A 156 -1.77 -14.51 -17.19
N THR A 157 -2.29 -15.64 -16.71
CA THR A 157 -1.50 -16.78 -16.22
C THR A 157 -2.20 -18.12 -16.44
N ASN A 158 -1.48 -19.22 -16.28
CA ASN A 158 -2.01 -20.58 -16.38
C ASN A 158 -2.86 -20.99 -15.17
N TYR A 159 -2.65 -20.37 -14.01
CA TYR A 159 -3.29 -20.82 -12.77
C TYR A 159 -3.51 -19.67 -11.78
N ILE A 160 -4.75 -19.20 -11.66
CA ILE A 160 -5.19 -18.23 -10.65
C ILE A 160 -6.73 -18.20 -10.56
N GLY A 161 -7.28 -17.73 -9.44
CA GLY A 161 -8.73 -17.49 -9.39
C GLY A 161 -9.16 -16.29 -10.24
N GLY A 162 -10.18 -16.43 -11.08
CA GLY A 162 -10.84 -15.32 -11.77
C GLY A 162 -10.34 -15.07 -13.20
N GLU A 163 -10.51 -13.84 -13.67
CA GLU A 163 -10.42 -13.49 -15.11
C GLU A 163 -8.98 -13.48 -15.68
N GLN A 164 -7.96 -13.55 -14.81
CA GLN A 164 -6.56 -13.60 -15.23
C GLN A 164 -6.10 -15.02 -15.61
N GLN A 165 -6.89 -16.06 -15.35
CA GLN A 165 -6.54 -17.42 -15.78
C GLN A 165 -6.92 -17.66 -17.25
N ILE A 166 -5.99 -18.23 -18.01
CA ILE A 166 -6.22 -18.72 -19.38
C ILE A 166 -5.89 -20.20 -19.49
N GLU A 167 -6.46 -20.85 -20.50
CA GLU A 167 -6.02 -22.18 -20.90
C GLU A 167 -4.66 -22.11 -21.60
N VAL A 168 -3.76 -23.02 -21.26
CA VAL A 168 -2.42 -23.12 -21.86
C VAL A 168 -2.23 -24.49 -22.51
N PRO A 169 -1.50 -24.57 -23.64
CA PRO A 169 -1.37 -25.80 -24.42
C PRO A 169 -0.25 -26.73 -23.94
N TYR A 170 0.35 -26.47 -22.78
CA TYR A 170 1.50 -27.21 -22.26
C TYR A 170 1.22 -27.76 -20.86
N SER A 171 1.90 -28.87 -20.52
CA SER A 171 1.83 -29.50 -19.19
C SER A 171 3.14 -29.42 -18.40
N ASP A 172 4.29 -29.29 -19.08
CA ASP A 172 5.60 -29.05 -18.47
C ASP A 172 5.99 -27.58 -18.69
N VAL A 173 6.50 -26.93 -17.64
CA VAL A 173 6.96 -25.53 -17.69
C VAL A 173 8.08 -25.32 -18.72
N LYS A 174 8.82 -26.37 -19.10
CA LYS A 174 9.84 -26.31 -20.16
C LYS A 174 9.25 -25.95 -21.53
N ASP A 175 8.00 -26.34 -21.79
CA ASP A 175 7.30 -26.10 -23.05
C ASP A 175 6.55 -24.75 -23.05
N MET A 176 6.63 -24.00 -21.95
CA MET A 176 5.99 -22.69 -21.79
C MET A 176 6.59 -21.63 -22.72
N LEU A 177 7.92 -21.60 -22.91
CA LEU A 177 8.59 -20.51 -23.62
C LEU A 177 8.12 -20.36 -25.08
N PRO A 178 8.04 -21.43 -25.90
CA PRO A 178 7.51 -21.34 -27.26
C PRO A 178 6.07 -20.78 -27.31
N PHE A 179 5.22 -21.16 -26.35
CA PHE A 179 3.87 -20.62 -26.23
C PHE A 179 3.91 -19.12 -25.91
N ALA A 180 4.67 -18.73 -24.88
CA ALA A 180 4.75 -17.35 -24.42
C ALA A 180 5.32 -16.40 -25.49
N GLU A 181 6.32 -16.82 -26.25
CA GLU A 181 6.89 -16.02 -27.35
C GLU A 181 5.87 -15.72 -28.46
N GLY A 182 4.97 -16.67 -28.74
CA GLY A 182 3.86 -16.50 -29.68
C GLY A 182 2.69 -15.71 -29.08
N PHE A 183 2.45 -15.85 -27.77
CA PHE A 183 1.33 -15.21 -27.08
C PHE A 183 1.59 -13.73 -26.77
N ASN A 184 2.79 -13.39 -26.29
CA ASN A 184 3.16 -12.04 -25.81
C ASN A 184 3.46 -11.06 -26.95
N LYS A 185 2.67 -11.10 -28.03
CA LYS A 185 2.69 -10.08 -29.08
C LYS A 185 1.79 -8.92 -28.63
N PRO A 186 2.28 -7.66 -28.66
CA PRO A 186 1.47 -6.50 -28.27
C PRO A 186 0.15 -6.48 -29.03
N ASP A 187 -0.96 -6.45 -28.28
CA ASP A 187 -2.31 -6.45 -28.82
C ASP A 187 -3.27 -5.74 -27.85
N PRO A 188 -3.50 -4.42 -28.04
CA PRO A 188 -4.44 -3.66 -27.23
C PRO A 188 -5.87 -4.22 -27.23
N GLY A 189 -6.24 -5.01 -28.24
CA GLY A 189 -7.56 -5.67 -28.31
C GLY A 189 -7.75 -6.75 -27.24
N LYS A 190 -6.67 -7.21 -26.59
CA LYS A 190 -6.72 -8.16 -25.48
C LYS A 190 -6.76 -7.49 -24.10
N TRP A 191 -6.66 -6.17 -24.01
CA TRP A 191 -6.73 -5.47 -22.73
C TRP A 191 -8.17 -5.42 -22.22
N LYS A 192 -8.36 -5.79 -20.95
CA LYS A 192 -9.69 -5.94 -20.36
C LYS A 192 -9.78 -5.20 -19.03
N TYR A 193 -10.64 -4.20 -18.95
CA TYR A 193 -11.01 -3.60 -17.66
C TYR A 193 -11.66 -4.65 -16.77
N THR A 194 -11.30 -4.65 -15.50
CA THR A 194 -11.82 -5.58 -14.50
C THR A 194 -12.07 -4.87 -13.18
N ASP A 195 -12.85 -5.51 -12.32
CA ASP A 195 -13.09 -5.07 -10.95
C ASP A 195 -12.15 -5.74 -9.94
N ARG A 196 -11.35 -6.71 -10.39
CA ARG A 196 -10.46 -7.49 -9.52
C ARG A 196 -9.19 -7.91 -10.26
N LEU A 197 -8.04 -7.61 -9.66
CA LEU A 197 -6.75 -8.18 -10.03
C LEU A 197 -6.22 -8.97 -8.84
N VAL A 198 -5.77 -10.20 -9.08
CA VAL A 198 -5.16 -11.04 -8.06
C VAL A 198 -3.69 -10.69 -7.92
N GLY A 199 -3.24 -10.53 -6.67
CA GLY A 199 -1.93 -9.99 -6.27
C GLY A 199 -0.69 -10.82 -6.61
N PHE A 200 -0.78 -11.85 -7.48
CA PHE A 200 0.39 -12.65 -7.88
C PHE A 200 1.36 -11.86 -8.76
N CYS A 201 0.83 -10.88 -9.53
CA CYS A 201 1.59 -9.94 -10.32
C CYS A 201 0.76 -8.67 -10.56
N LEU A 202 1.22 -7.53 -10.03
CA LEU A 202 0.55 -6.23 -10.16
C LEU A 202 1.57 -5.15 -10.53
N LEU A 203 1.35 -4.48 -11.66
CA LEU A 203 2.10 -3.31 -12.11
C LEU A 203 1.31 -2.02 -11.84
N PHE A 204 1.94 -1.02 -11.24
CA PHE A 204 1.34 0.30 -11.03
C PHE A 204 2.39 1.42 -10.98
N ARG A 205 1.95 2.68 -11.08
CA ARG A 205 2.82 3.85 -10.90
C ARG A 205 3.06 4.07 -9.41
N ARG A 206 4.31 4.36 -9.01
CA ARG A 206 4.66 4.65 -7.60
C ARG A 206 3.73 5.68 -6.97
N GLU A 207 3.30 6.67 -7.75
CA GLU A 207 2.46 7.75 -7.25
C GLU A 207 1.13 7.27 -6.63
N LEU A 208 0.64 6.11 -7.07
CA LEU A 208 -0.55 5.48 -6.52
C LEU A 208 -0.43 5.28 -4.99
N LEU A 209 0.77 5.00 -4.46
CA LEU A 209 0.99 4.82 -3.02
C LEU A 209 0.68 6.07 -2.20
N TYR A 210 0.89 7.27 -2.75
CA TYR A 210 0.53 8.52 -2.05
C TYR A 210 -0.98 8.73 -1.99
N ASP A 211 -1.70 8.20 -2.97
CA ASP A 211 -3.14 8.38 -3.07
C ASP A 211 -3.90 7.32 -2.28
N ILE A 212 -3.50 6.05 -2.32
CA ILE A 212 -4.28 4.95 -1.70
C ILE A 212 -3.63 4.29 -0.48
N GLY A 213 -2.36 4.60 -0.22
CA GLY A 213 -1.60 3.99 0.86
C GLY A 213 -1.12 2.57 0.56
N TYR A 214 -0.61 1.92 1.60
CA TYR A 214 -0.05 0.57 1.57
C TYR A 214 -1.13 -0.52 1.66
N LEU A 215 -0.75 -1.79 1.46
CA LEU A 215 -1.62 -2.93 1.73
C LEU A 215 -1.92 -2.98 3.24
N ASP A 216 -3.11 -3.48 3.60
CA ASP A 216 -3.51 -3.63 4.99
C ASP A 216 -2.84 -4.85 5.63
N GLU A 217 -2.06 -4.64 6.69
CA GLU A 217 -1.34 -5.70 7.40
C GLU A 217 -2.19 -6.42 8.46
N GLY A 218 -3.46 -6.04 8.62
CA GLY A 218 -4.44 -6.76 9.42
C GLY A 218 -4.76 -8.14 8.86
N TYR A 219 -4.55 -8.36 7.55
CA TYR A 219 -4.67 -9.67 6.92
C TYR A 219 -3.47 -10.56 7.29
N ARG A 220 -3.76 -11.70 7.91
CA ARG A 220 -2.75 -12.62 8.42
C ARG A 220 -2.24 -13.53 7.29
N ILE A 221 -0.92 -13.62 7.13
CA ILE A 221 -0.21 -14.49 6.16
C ILE A 221 -0.47 -14.14 4.68
N GLY A 222 -1.73 -14.06 4.22
CA GLY A 222 -2.13 -13.65 2.87
C GLY A 222 -3.61 -13.91 2.59
N ASN A 223 -4.06 -13.59 1.37
CA ASN A 223 -5.45 -13.53 0.91
C ASN A 223 -6.25 -12.35 1.48
N TYR A 224 -7.04 -11.72 0.60
CA TYR A 224 -7.91 -10.55 0.80
C TYR A 224 -7.18 -9.20 0.89
N GLU A 225 -5.87 -9.16 1.15
CA GLU A 225 -5.13 -7.88 1.15
C GLU A 225 -5.05 -7.20 -0.22
N ASP A 226 -5.01 -7.99 -1.30
CA ASP A 226 -5.07 -7.50 -2.67
C ASP A 226 -6.48 -7.00 -3.00
N ASP A 227 -7.51 -7.79 -2.67
CA ASP A 227 -8.92 -7.41 -2.81
C ASP A 227 -9.25 -6.09 -2.07
N ASP A 228 -8.77 -5.92 -0.83
CA ASP A 228 -8.86 -4.68 -0.05
C ASP A 228 -8.25 -3.48 -0.79
N TRP A 229 -7.05 -3.66 -1.31
CA TRP A 229 -6.31 -2.61 -2.01
C TRP A 229 -7.01 -2.23 -3.32
N MET A 230 -7.56 -3.21 -4.04
CA MET A 230 -8.37 -2.99 -5.25
C MET A 230 -9.65 -2.21 -4.97
N ILE A 231 -10.31 -2.45 -3.82
CA ILE A 231 -11.49 -1.66 -3.40
C ILE A 231 -11.10 -0.19 -3.23
N ARG A 232 -10.00 0.10 -2.54
CA ARG A 232 -9.50 1.48 -2.38
C ARG A 232 -9.18 2.14 -3.72
N ILE A 233 -8.56 1.42 -4.66
CA ILE A 233 -8.35 1.92 -6.02
C ILE A 233 -9.68 2.27 -6.69
N ARG A 234 -10.65 1.36 -6.67
CA ARG A 234 -11.94 1.55 -7.36
C ARG A 234 -12.78 2.65 -6.73
N LEU A 235 -12.74 2.79 -5.40
CA LEU A 235 -13.36 3.91 -4.66
C LEU A 235 -12.78 5.25 -5.07
N SER A 236 -11.48 5.33 -5.38
CA SER A 236 -10.87 6.57 -5.90
C SER A 236 -11.38 6.96 -7.30
N GLY A 237 -12.10 6.07 -7.99
CA GLY A 237 -12.62 6.32 -9.35
C GLY A 237 -11.70 5.81 -10.45
N ARG A 238 -10.53 5.28 -10.10
CA ARG A 238 -9.57 4.70 -11.03
C ARG A 238 -9.92 3.27 -11.41
N LYS A 239 -9.30 2.80 -12.50
CA LYS A 239 -9.59 1.54 -13.19
C LYS A 239 -8.47 0.53 -12.96
N LEU A 240 -8.84 -0.75 -13.07
CA LEU A 240 -7.92 -1.88 -13.12
C LEU A 240 -8.00 -2.49 -14.51
N CYS A 241 -6.88 -3.00 -15.03
CA CYS A 241 -6.86 -3.62 -16.35
C CYS A 241 -6.05 -4.92 -16.36
N ILE A 242 -6.54 -5.92 -17.08
CA ILE A 242 -5.79 -7.13 -17.40
C ILE A 242 -5.07 -6.89 -18.73
N ALA A 243 -3.75 -6.98 -18.73
CA ALA A 243 -2.95 -7.02 -19.96
C ALA A 243 -3.04 -8.44 -20.55
N GLY A 244 -4.11 -8.70 -21.31
CA GLY A 244 -4.37 -10.02 -21.91
C GLY A 244 -3.38 -10.43 -23.02
N ASP A 245 -2.48 -9.53 -23.42
CA ASP A 245 -1.33 -9.78 -24.30
C ASP A 245 -0.02 -10.01 -23.51
N SER A 246 -0.09 -10.12 -22.18
CA SER A 246 1.05 -10.44 -21.31
C SER A 246 0.76 -11.70 -20.51
N PHE A 247 1.40 -12.80 -20.89
CA PHE A 247 1.35 -14.07 -20.18
C PHE A 247 2.60 -14.29 -19.32
N ILE A 248 2.40 -14.76 -18.10
CA ILE A 248 3.47 -15.30 -17.23
C ILE A 248 2.98 -16.58 -16.57
N HIS A 249 3.89 -17.47 -16.17
CA HIS A 249 3.52 -18.72 -15.50
C HIS A 249 3.54 -18.58 -13.99
N HIS A 250 2.53 -19.16 -13.34
CA HIS A 250 2.39 -19.18 -11.89
C HIS A 250 2.23 -20.64 -11.43
N PHE A 251 3.13 -21.08 -10.53
CA PHE A 251 3.08 -22.44 -9.98
C PHE A 251 1.94 -22.60 -8.95
N GLY A 252 1.55 -21.51 -8.29
CA GLY A 252 0.32 -21.41 -7.55
C GLY A 252 0.35 -21.95 -6.13
N SER A 253 0.12 -21.03 -5.17
CA SER A 253 -0.18 -21.33 -3.77
C SER A 253 0.85 -22.23 -3.09
N VAL A 254 2.12 -22.22 -3.52
CA VAL A 254 3.12 -23.18 -2.99
C VAL A 254 3.44 -22.89 -1.52
N SER A 255 3.64 -21.62 -1.15
CA SER A 255 3.82 -21.23 0.26
C SER A 255 2.55 -21.48 1.10
N MET A 256 1.36 -21.28 0.54
CA MET A 256 0.09 -21.55 1.25
C MET A 256 -0.16 -23.06 1.45
N LYS A 257 0.19 -23.89 0.45
CA LYS A 257 0.11 -25.36 0.52
C LYS A 257 1.14 -25.97 1.47
N SER A 258 2.20 -25.22 1.83
CA SER A 258 3.20 -25.65 2.81
C SER A 258 2.78 -25.46 4.26
N ILE A 259 1.69 -24.72 4.50
CA ILE A 259 1.04 -24.60 5.82
C ILE A 259 0.10 -25.79 6.00
N GLU A 260 0.01 -26.36 7.20
CA GLU A 260 -0.98 -27.39 7.50
C GLU A 260 -2.39 -26.90 7.11
N ASN A 261 -3.14 -27.70 6.33
CA ASN A 261 -4.43 -27.28 5.75
C ASN A 261 -5.39 -26.65 6.77
N SER A 262 -5.44 -27.16 8.00
CA SER A 262 -6.27 -26.62 9.09
C SER A 262 -5.88 -25.20 9.52
N GLN A 263 -4.57 -24.92 9.63
CA GLN A 263 -4.05 -23.60 9.98
C GLN A 263 -4.29 -22.58 8.85
N PHE A 264 -4.20 -23.04 7.59
CA PHE A 264 -4.53 -22.23 6.43
C PHE A 264 -6.03 -21.88 6.39
N GLU A 265 -6.91 -22.85 6.56
CA GLU A 265 -8.37 -22.63 6.59
C GLU A 265 -8.78 -21.67 7.72
N GLU A 266 -8.24 -21.86 8.92
CA GLU A 266 -8.50 -20.97 10.06
C GLU A 266 -8.05 -19.53 9.77
N THR A 267 -6.84 -19.37 9.22
CA THR A 267 -6.30 -18.05 8.86
C THR A 267 -7.14 -17.39 7.79
N ASN A 268 -7.50 -18.12 6.74
CA ASN A 268 -8.30 -17.60 5.63
C ASN A 268 -9.73 -17.24 6.06
N HIS A 269 -10.33 -18.01 6.96
CA HIS A 269 -11.64 -17.67 7.57
C HIS A 269 -11.56 -16.41 8.43
N GLY A 270 -10.48 -16.25 9.20
CA GLY A 270 -10.20 -15.01 9.94
C GLY A 270 -10.08 -13.79 9.02
N ASN A 271 -9.32 -13.92 7.93
CA ASN A 271 -9.17 -12.85 6.93
C ASN A 271 -10.50 -12.52 6.23
N ALA A 272 -11.32 -13.52 5.92
CA ALA A 272 -12.65 -13.32 5.34
C ALA A 272 -13.56 -12.51 6.28
N LYS A 273 -13.59 -12.85 7.58
CA LYS A 273 -14.34 -12.09 8.59
C LYS A 273 -13.82 -10.67 8.75
N PHE A 274 -12.50 -10.49 8.73
CA PHE A 274 -11.90 -9.15 8.79
C PHE A 274 -12.27 -8.31 7.56
N TYR A 275 -12.21 -8.90 6.36
CA TYR A 275 -12.66 -8.27 5.11
C TYR A 275 -14.14 -7.89 5.15
N GLU A 276 -15.02 -8.79 5.59
CA GLU A 276 -16.46 -8.54 5.72
C GLU A 276 -16.75 -7.44 6.74
N ALA A 277 -16.12 -7.49 7.91
CA ALA A 277 -16.26 -6.46 8.94
C ALA A 277 -15.77 -5.09 8.45
N LYS A 278 -14.70 -5.06 7.64
CA LYS A 278 -14.11 -3.83 7.13
C LYS A 278 -14.93 -3.19 6.00
N TRP A 279 -15.43 -3.99 5.05
CA TRP A 279 -16.00 -3.48 3.80
C TRP A 279 -17.50 -3.69 3.64
N GLY A 280 -18.10 -4.64 4.36
CA GLY A 280 -19.49 -5.05 4.14
C GLY A 280 -19.70 -5.49 2.69
N ASN A 281 -20.48 -4.72 1.92
CA ASN A 281 -20.68 -4.94 0.48
C ASN A 281 -19.91 -3.90 -0.36
N PRO A 282 -18.63 -4.15 -0.70
CA PRO A 282 -17.82 -3.18 -1.43
C PRO A 282 -18.32 -2.89 -2.85
N HIS A 283 -18.98 -3.84 -3.51
CA HIS A 283 -19.54 -3.61 -4.85
C HIS A 283 -20.65 -2.56 -4.82
N GLN A 284 -21.60 -2.72 -3.89
CA GLN A 284 -22.66 -1.75 -3.68
C GLN A 284 -22.09 -0.40 -3.22
N LEU A 285 -21.16 -0.42 -2.25
CA LEU A 285 -20.49 0.79 -1.75
C LEU A 285 -19.88 1.62 -2.89
N ILE A 286 -19.12 1.00 -3.80
CA ILE A 286 -18.46 1.72 -4.89
C ILE A 286 -19.51 2.31 -5.85
N GLN A 287 -20.55 1.55 -6.20
CA GLN A 287 -21.60 2.01 -7.11
C GLN A 287 -22.37 3.21 -6.52
N GLU A 288 -22.81 3.09 -5.26
CA GLU A 288 -23.55 4.14 -4.57
C GLU A 288 -22.69 5.39 -4.35
N THR A 289 -21.42 5.22 -3.98
CA THR A 289 -20.49 6.34 -3.80
C THR A 289 -20.31 7.11 -5.09
N ARG A 290 -20.10 6.42 -6.22
CA ARG A 290 -19.98 7.05 -7.54
C ARG A 290 -21.25 7.78 -7.96
N HIS A 291 -22.41 7.17 -7.72
CA HIS A 291 -23.70 7.76 -8.06
C HIS A 291 -23.99 9.03 -7.25
N THR A 292 -23.75 9.00 -5.95
CA THR A 292 -24.10 10.10 -5.03
C THR A 292 -23.07 11.22 -4.98
N ASN A 293 -21.82 10.99 -5.43
CA ASN A 293 -20.72 11.94 -5.32
C ASN A 293 -20.09 12.33 -6.67
N GLY A 294 -20.86 12.34 -7.76
CA GLY A 294 -20.36 12.64 -9.12
C GLY A 294 -19.47 13.89 -9.21
N ALA A 295 -19.87 14.99 -8.56
CA ALA A 295 -19.09 16.23 -8.52
C ALA A 295 -17.68 16.06 -7.92
N ALA A 296 -17.51 15.18 -6.93
CA ALA A 296 -16.19 14.89 -6.37
C ALA A 296 -15.33 14.13 -7.39
N TYR A 297 -15.89 13.12 -8.06
CA TYR A 297 -15.18 12.39 -9.11
C TYR A 297 -14.80 13.28 -10.29
N GLU A 298 -15.67 14.22 -10.68
CA GLU A 298 -15.37 15.24 -11.70
C GLU A 298 -14.24 16.17 -11.27
N GLN A 299 -14.25 16.62 -10.01
CA GLN A 299 -13.22 17.51 -9.46
C GLN A 299 -11.81 16.88 -9.51
N PHE A 300 -11.68 15.60 -9.14
CA PHE A 300 -10.37 14.92 -9.12
C PHE A 300 -10.00 14.29 -10.47
N GLY A 301 -10.99 14.02 -11.33
CA GLY A 301 -10.81 13.50 -12.68
C GLY A 301 -9.97 12.21 -12.71
N VAL A 302 -9.08 12.11 -13.69
CA VAL A 302 -8.26 10.91 -13.92
C VAL A 302 -7.28 10.58 -12.79
N ARG A 303 -6.88 11.56 -11.97
CA ARG A 303 -6.01 11.29 -10.81
C ARG A 303 -6.71 10.47 -9.73
N GLY A 304 -8.04 10.53 -9.70
CA GLY A 304 -8.86 9.89 -8.68
C GLY A 304 -8.85 10.62 -7.34
N ILE A 305 -9.82 10.29 -6.51
CA ILE A 305 -10.00 10.83 -5.18
C ILE A 305 -8.96 10.20 -4.24
N PRO A 306 -8.05 10.95 -3.59
CA PRO A 306 -7.08 10.38 -2.66
C PRO A 306 -7.77 9.86 -1.39
N SER A 307 -7.26 8.75 -0.82
CA SER A 307 -7.84 8.02 0.30
C SER A 307 -8.20 8.90 1.50
N TYR A 308 -7.42 9.94 1.78
CA TYR A 308 -7.69 10.80 2.92
C TYR A 308 -9.01 11.59 2.81
N GLN A 309 -9.58 11.75 1.61
CA GLN A 309 -10.91 12.32 1.43
C GLN A 309 -12.02 11.38 1.95
N PHE A 310 -11.71 10.10 2.16
CA PHE A 310 -12.58 9.11 2.79
C PHE A 310 -12.26 8.92 4.28
N TYR A 311 -11.45 9.78 4.89
CA TYR A 311 -11.19 9.75 6.34
C TYR A 311 -12.10 10.74 7.07
N PRO A 312 -12.42 10.49 8.35
CA PRO A 312 -13.17 11.45 9.15
C PRO A 312 -12.33 12.71 9.41
N ASP A 313 -13.02 13.79 9.67
CA ASP A 313 -12.45 15.03 10.18
C ASP A 313 -12.32 15.00 11.71
N ARG A 314 -11.55 15.95 12.27
CA ARG A 314 -11.36 16.14 13.73
C ARG A 314 -10.84 14.88 14.40
N ARG A 315 -9.82 14.25 13.81
CA ARG A 315 -9.18 13.04 14.34
C ARG A 315 -7.70 13.23 14.57
N LEU A 316 -7.24 12.60 15.64
CA LEU A 316 -5.85 12.54 15.99
C LEU A 316 -5.18 11.40 15.23
N VAL A 317 -4.11 11.72 14.50
CA VAL A 317 -3.35 10.76 13.70
C VAL A 317 -1.86 10.84 13.98
N LYS A 318 -1.14 9.74 13.69
CA LYS A 318 0.32 9.63 13.87
C LYS A 318 0.98 8.89 12.72
N THR A 319 2.28 9.12 12.56
CA THR A 319 3.20 8.27 11.77
C THR A 319 3.75 7.11 12.62
N SER A 320 4.58 6.23 12.05
CA SER A 320 5.52 5.36 12.80
C SER A 320 6.40 6.12 13.79
N GLY A 321 6.78 7.37 13.46
CA GLY A 321 7.52 8.25 14.37
C GLY A 321 6.64 8.85 15.48
N SER A 322 7.26 9.61 16.38
CA SER A 322 6.58 10.29 17.50
C SER A 322 5.73 11.51 17.12
N LYS A 323 5.57 11.80 15.83
CA LYS A 323 4.84 12.99 15.37
C LYS A 323 3.34 12.77 15.36
N LEU A 324 2.62 13.73 15.94
CA LEU A 324 1.17 13.77 16.02
C LEU A 324 0.62 14.88 15.11
N TYR A 325 -0.54 14.60 14.54
CA TYR A 325 -1.29 15.57 13.75
C TYR A 325 -2.77 15.53 14.10
N TRP A 326 -3.41 16.68 14.02
CA TRP A 326 -4.86 16.81 14.06
C TRP A 326 -5.40 16.98 12.65
N LEU A 327 -6.32 16.11 12.24
CA LEU A 327 -7.03 16.25 10.98
C LEU A 327 -8.18 17.21 11.17
N GLN A 328 -8.21 18.29 10.39
CA GLN A 328 -9.30 19.25 10.43
C GLN A 328 -9.42 19.97 9.09
N ASP A 329 -10.64 20.14 8.60
CA ASP A 329 -10.95 20.90 7.38
C ASP A 329 -10.09 20.46 6.18
N GLY A 330 -9.84 19.14 6.07
CA GLY A 330 -9.03 18.55 5.00
C GLY A 330 -7.52 18.77 5.10
N HIS A 331 -7.03 19.30 6.23
CA HIS A 331 -5.61 19.51 6.51
C HIS A 331 -5.14 18.62 7.65
N LYS A 332 -3.83 18.32 7.67
CA LYS A 332 -3.13 17.80 8.84
C LYS A 332 -2.41 18.95 9.54
N HIS A 333 -2.74 19.18 10.79
CA HIS A 333 -2.14 20.21 11.63
C HIS A 333 -1.14 19.56 12.58
N PRO A 334 0.16 19.89 12.52
CA PRO A 334 1.14 19.36 13.46
C PRO A 334 0.76 19.74 14.90
N LEU A 335 0.88 18.79 15.82
CA LEU A 335 0.58 19.00 17.25
C LEU A 335 1.86 19.13 18.08
N GLU A 336 1.89 20.16 18.93
CA GLU A 336 2.92 20.35 19.96
C GLU A 336 2.28 20.33 21.35
N LEU A 337 2.78 19.46 22.23
CA LEU A 337 2.23 19.16 23.57
C LEU A 337 3.32 19.36 24.63
N GLN A 338 3.01 19.99 25.77
CA GLN A 338 3.96 20.30 26.86
C GLN A 338 4.32 19.10 27.79
N ASP A 339 4.65 17.95 27.18
CA ASP A 339 5.28 16.72 27.73
C ASP A 339 4.49 15.74 28.61
N VAL A 340 3.65 16.13 29.58
CA VAL A 340 3.08 15.13 30.52
C VAL A 340 1.94 14.25 29.95
N HIS A 341 1.35 14.64 28.82
CA HIS A 341 0.21 13.93 28.21
C HIS A 341 0.53 13.27 26.85
N GLN A 342 1.74 13.44 26.33
CA GLN A 342 2.11 12.98 24.98
C GLN A 342 1.87 11.47 24.79
N ALA A 343 2.23 10.64 25.77
CA ALA A 343 2.08 9.18 25.64
C ALA A 343 0.61 8.71 25.55
N ALA A 344 -0.28 9.28 26.37
CA ALA A 344 -1.70 8.91 26.37
C ALA A 344 -2.39 9.35 25.06
N VAL A 345 -2.10 10.58 24.61
CA VAL A 345 -2.58 11.12 23.33
C VAL A 345 -2.05 10.29 22.16
N PHE A 346 -0.76 9.99 22.18
CA PHE A 346 -0.12 9.18 21.14
C PHE A 346 -0.74 7.79 21.01
N ASN A 347 -1.09 7.15 22.12
CA ASN A 347 -1.71 5.82 22.11
C ASN A 347 -3.12 5.83 21.50
N ARG A 348 -3.87 6.92 21.62
CA ARG A 348 -5.19 7.10 20.99
C ARG A 348 -5.13 7.51 19.52
N ALA A 349 -4.00 8.04 19.06
CA ALA A 349 -3.84 8.51 17.70
C ALA A 349 -3.87 7.34 16.69
N VAL A 350 -4.68 7.49 15.65
CA VAL A 350 -4.78 6.51 14.56
C VAL A 350 -3.51 6.58 13.72
N ARG A 351 -2.93 5.42 13.43
CA ARG A 351 -1.71 5.34 12.63
C ARG A 351 -2.07 5.44 11.14
N LEU A 352 -1.43 6.36 10.44
CA LEU A 352 -1.47 6.47 8.98
C LEU A 352 -0.06 6.29 8.41
N SER A 353 0.05 5.80 7.18
CA SER A 353 1.36 5.67 6.54
C SER A 353 1.96 7.05 6.27
N ARG A 354 3.29 7.10 6.13
CA ARG A 354 3.97 8.33 5.71
C ARG A 354 3.44 8.85 4.36
N HIS A 355 3.07 7.97 3.44
CA HIS A 355 2.56 8.35 2.12
C HIS A 355 1.18 8.99 2.18
N GLU A 356 0.26 8.41 2.94
CA GLU A 356 -1.07 8.99 3.17
C GLU A 356 -0.96 10.34 3.87
N LEU A 357 -0.13 10.44 4.92
CA LEU A 357 0.08 11.74 5.57
C LEU A 357 0.71 12.75 4.63
N GLN A 358 1.63 12.37 3.74
CA GLN A 358 2.23 13.29 2.78
C GLN A 358 1.22 13.87 1.77
N SER A 359 0.17 13.13 1.41
CA SER A 359 -0.86 13.60 0.47
C SER A 359 -1.88 14.55 1.10
N ILE A 360 -2.00 14.57 2.43
CA ILE A 360 -2.85 15.53 3.14
C ILE A 360 -2.17 16.91 3.19
N PRO A 361 -2.82 18.01 2.75
CA PRO A 361 -2.33 19.37 2.94
C PRO A 361 -1.92 19.67 4.38
N THR A 362 -0.84 20.41 4.60
CA THR A 362 -0.37 20.74 5.95
C THR A 362 -0.91 22.10 6.37
N GLY A 363 -1.62 22.15 7.49
CA GLY A 363 -2.10 23.38 8.10
C GLY A 363 -1.16 23.92 9.18
N ASP A 364 -1.58 24.96 9.88
CA ASP A 364 -0.82 25.58 10.96
C ASP A 364 -0.59 24.64 12.15
N ILE A 365 0.48 24.88 12.89
CA ILE A 365 0.80 24.14 14.12
C ILE A 365 -0.23 24.48 15.20
N ILE A 366 -0.78 23.47 15.86
CA ILE A 366 -1.66 23.65 17.01
C ILE A 366 -0.86 23.35 18.28
N GLN A 367 -0.77 24.36 19.15
CA GLN A 367 -0.17 24.27 20.48
C GLN A 367 -1.24 23.90 21.49
N LEU A 368 -0.98 22.88 22.30
CA LEU A 368 -1.92 22.41 23.32
C LEU A 368 -1.25 22.34 24.69
N HIS A 369 -1.96 22.82 25.70
CA HIS A 369 -1.61 22.61 27.10
C HIS A 369 -2.20 21.30 27.62
N THR A 370 -3.42 20.95 27.21
CA THR A 370 -4.07 19.68 27.58
C THR A 370 -4.74 18.98 26.39
N PRO A 371 -4.93 17.66 26.43
CA PRO A 371 -5.62 16.93 25.37
C PRO A 371 -7.08 17.35 25.15
N GLU A 372 -7.77 17.81 26.20
CA GLU A 372 -9.18 18.21 26.16
C GLU A 372 -9.41 19.47 25.29
N GLU A 373 -8.36 20.29 25.10
CA GLU A 373 -8.42 21.47 24.22
C GLU A 373 -8.72 21.09 22.76
N LEU A 374 -8.39 19.86 22.32
CA LEU A 374 -8.76 19.34 20.99
C LEU A 374 -10.29 19.25 20.82
N GLN A 375 -11.01 18.87 21.87
CA GLN A 375 -12.47 18.80 21.83
C GLN A 375 -13.10 20.20 21.77
N GLN A 376 -12.44 21.21 22.35
CA GLN A 376 -12.92 22.60 22.33
C GLN A 376 -12.70 23.29 20.97
N GLN A 377 -11.80 22.77 20.13
CA GLN A 377 -11.64 23.23 18.75
C GLN A 377 -12.80 22.82 17.81
N GLN A 378 -13.82 22.12 18.32
CA GLN A 378 -15.01 21.71 17.57
C GLN A 378 -15.98 22.86 17.21
N ALA A 379 -15.63 24.13 17.46
CA ALA A 379 -16.48 25.28 17.11
C ALA A 379 -16.54 25.50 15.58
N GLY A 380 -17.39 24.71 14.91
CA GLY A 380 -17.63 24.76 13.47
C GLY A 380 -18.98 25.38 13.09
N LYS A 381 -19.26 25.40 11.78
CA LYS A 381 -20.59 25.70 11.25
C LYS A 381 -21.63 24.76 11.87
N MET A 382 -22.88 25.21 11.99
CA MET A 382 -23.96 24.36 12.49
C MET A 382 -24.74 23.75 11.33
N THR A 383 -24.96 22.44 11.36
CA THR A 383 -25.90 21.74 10.48
C THR A 383 -27.06 21.29 11.35
N ILE A 384 -28.27 21.80 11.07
CA ILE A 384 -29.49 21.54 11.86
C ILE A 384 -29.32 21.74 13.39
N GLY A 385 -28.49 22.70 13.79
CA GLY A 385 -28.19 22.99 15.19
C GLY A 385 -27.11 22.11 15.84
N ILE A 386 -26.52 21.19 15.08
CA ILE A 386 -25.41 20.34 15.51
C ILE A 386 -24.09 20.89 14.93
N PRO A 387 -23.01 20.97 15.73
CA PRO A 387 -21.70 21.40 15.23
C PRO A 387 -21.17 20.53 14.10
N ASP A 388 -20.47 21.16 13.16
CA ASP A 388 -19.73 20.45 12.12
C ASP A 388 -18.66 19.53 12.75
N GLY A 389 -18.47 18.35 12.17
CA GLY A 389 -17.57 17.31 12.66
C GLY A 389 -18.15 16.36 13.69
N SER A 390 -19.32 16.70 14.26
CA SER A 390 -20.04 15.83 15.20
C SER A 390 -20.46 14.52 14.57
N ILE A 391 -20.54 13.50 15.42
CA ILE A 391 -21.01 12.16 15.06
C ILE A 391 -22.50 12.07 15.37
N VAL A 392 -23.27 11.53 14.43
CA VAL A 392 -24.71 11.41 14.53
C VAL A 392 -25.17 10.00 14.18
N THR A 393 -26.30 9.59 14.74
CA THR A 393 -27.00 8.34 14.42
C THR A 393 -28.48 8.58 14.22
N ASP A 394 -29.16 7.64 13.57
CA ASP A 394 -30.61 7.64 13.43
C ASP A 394 -31.25 7.15 14.75
N SER A 395 -32.23 7.90 15.26
CA SER A 395 -32.94 7.57 16.51
C SER A 395 -33.80 6.29 16.43
N SER A 396 -34.04 5.76 15.23
CA SER A 396 -34.79 4.52 15.05
C SER A 396 -33.95 3.29 15.46
N PRO A 397 -34.51 2.33 16.22
CA PRO A 397 -33.76 1.16 16.69
C PRO A 397 -33.15 0.30 15.58
N GLU A 398 -33.78 0.28 14.40
CA GLU A 398 -33.35 -0.49 13.24
C GLU A 398 -32.13 0.14 12.53
N ALA A 399 -31.95 1.46 12.60
CA ALA A 399 -30.88 2.19 11.93
C ALA A 399 -29.83 2.78 12.88
N ALA A 400 -30.03 2.67 14.21
CA ALA A 400 -29.14 3.20 15.24
C ALA A 400 -27.68 2.66 15.18
N GLN A 401 -27.45 1.58 14.42
CA GLN A 401 -26.11 1.02 14.19
C GLN A 401 -25.29 1.79 13.13
N HIS A 402 -25.92 2.63 12.32
CA HIS A 402 -25.24 3.42 11.30
C HIS A 402 -24.78 4.77 11.85
N LEU A 403 -23.47 4.98 11.86
CA LEU A 403 -22.88 6.23 12.30
C LEU A 403 -22.56 7.13 11.11
N PHE A 404 -22.75 8.43 11.29
CA PHE A 404 -22.41 9.44 10.30
C PHE A 404 -21.58 10.54 10.94
N GLN A 405 -20.64 11.12 10.19
CA GLN A 405 -20.06 12.41 10.54
C GLN A 405 -20.72 13.52 9.73
N LEU A 406 -21.10 14.61 10.39
CA LEU A 406 -21.48 15.85 9.70
C LEU A 406 -20.21 16.58 9.26
N LYS A 407 -20.11 16.93 7.98
CA LYS A 407 -19.00 17.72 7.45
C LYS A 407 -19.47 18.57 6.28
N ASP A 408 -19.24 19.88 6.34
CA ASP A 408 -19.55 20.85 5.29
C ASP A 408 -21.00 20.78 4.81
N GLY A 409 -21.93 20.61 5.76
CA GLY A 409 -23.37 20.48 5.48
C GLY A 409 -23.77 19.15 4.84
N LYS A 410 -22.88 18.15 4.83
CA LYS A 410 -23.15 16.79 4.36
C LYS A 410 -23.07 15.79 5.51
N ARG A 411 -23.78 14.67 5.37
CA ARG A 411 -23.60 13.49 6.22
C ARG A 411 -22.70 12.48 5.52
N ARG A 412 -21.70 11.97 6.23
CA ARG A 412 -20.72 11.00 5.71
C ARG A 412 -20.87 9.72 6.51
N LEU A 413 -21.31 8.66 5.85
CA LEU A 413 -21.53 7.34 6.47
C LEU A 413 -20.19 6.70 6.83
N PHE A 414 -20.02 6.22 8.06
CA PHE A 414 -19.01 5.22 8.37
C PHE A 414 -19.47 3.89 7.76
N ILE A 415 -18.72 3.35 6.81
CA ILE A 415 -19.20 2.24 5.97
C ILE A 415 -19.53 0.97 6.76
N THR A 416 -18.90 0.79 7.92
CA THR A 416 -19.14 -0.30 8.86
C THR A 416 -18.88 0.17 10.30
N PRO A 417 -19.41 -0.54 11.32
CA PRO A 417 -19.03 -0.31 12.71
C PRO A 417 -17.53 -0.44 12.95
N HIS A 418 -16.87 -1.37 12.26
CA HIS A 418 -15.41 -1.54 12.32
C HIS A 418 -14.68 -0.28 11.86
N ALA A 419 -15.14 0.39 10.79
CA ALA A 419 -14.54 1.64 10.35
C ALA A 419 -14.63 2.72 11.43
N ALA A 420 -15.76 2.83 12.13
CA ALA A 420 -15.91 3.75 13.25
C ALA A 420 -14.97 3.38 14.43
N GLU A 421 -14.87 2.10 14.78
CA GLU A 421 -13.95 1.62 15.82
C GLU A 421 -12.48 1.95 15.50
N CYS A 422 -12.04 1.73 14.25
CA CYS A 422 -10.68 2.06 13.82
C CYS A 422 -10.34 3.55 13.95
N TRP A 423 -11.36 4.42 13.88
CA TRP A 423 -11.23 5.87 14.07
C TRP A 423 -11.45 6.30 15.52
N GLY A 424 -11.57 5.36 16.45
CA GLY A 424 -11.79 5.63 17.87
C GLY A 424 -13.12 6.30 18.16
N ILE A 425 -14.16 6.03 17.35
CA ILE A 425 -15.50 6.51 17.65
C ILE A 425 -16.06 5.66 18.79
N ASP A 426 -16.22 6.26 19.96
CA ASP A 426 -16.96 5.66 21.07
C ASP A 426 -18.42 6.15 21.08
N GLN A 427 -19.26 5.50 21.89
CA GLN A 427 -20.68 5.87 22.00
C GLN A 427 -20.92 7.18 22.76
N GLN A 428 -19.85 7.85 23.23
CA GLN A 428 -19.97 9.11 23.95
C GLN A 428 -20.07 10.24 22.92
N ASP A 429 -20.95 11.20 23.16
CA ASP A 429 -21.15 12.39 22.32
C ASP A 429 -21.68 12.11 20.88
N ILE A 430 -22.48 11.05 20.70
CA ILE A 430 -23.26 10.82 19.47
C ILE A 430 -24.60 11.55 19.58
N TYR A 431 -24.90 12.42 18.63
CA TYR A 431 -26.20 13.08 18.55
C TYR A 431 -27.22 12.18 17.83
N GLU A 432 -28.42 12.08 18.39
CA GLU A 432 -29.52 11.38 17.74
C GLU A 432 -30.33 12.34 16.87
N LEU A 433 -30.63 11.90 15.65
CA LEU A 433 -31.46 12.61 14.69
C LEU A 433 -32.63 11.72 14.28
N THR A 434 -33.79 12.32 14.02
CA THR A 434 -34.88 11.58 13.38
C THR A 434 -34.47 11.17 11.97
N THR A 435 -35.03 10.07 11.47
CA THR A 435 -34.79 9.62 10.09
C THR A 435 -35.04 10.72 9.06
N GLU A 436 -36.07 11.55 9.25
CA GLU A 436 -36.38 12.69 8.38
C GLU A 436 -35.27 13.77 8.42
N GLN A 437 -34.80 14.14 9.62
CA GLN A 437 -33.71 15.09 9.78
C GLN A 437 -32.43 14.59 9.10
N LEU A 438 -32.08 13.33 9.35
CA LEU A 438 -30.87 12.73 8.77
C LEU A 438 -30.98 12.65 7.24
N GLN A 439 -32.14 12.24 6.70
CA GLN A 439 -32.38 12.16 5.25
C GLN A 439 -32.39 13.54 4.56
N SER A 440 -32.75 14.60 5.28
CA SER A 440 -32.70 15.97 4.74
C SER A 440 -31.28 16.48 4.48
N ILE A 441 -30.26 15.86 5.10
CA ILE A 441 -28.86 16.24 4.93
C ILE A 441 -28.28 15.50 3.71
N PRO A 442 -27.70 16.23 2.73
CA PRO A 442 -27.07 15.62 1.56
C PRO A 442 -25.96 14.63 1.95
N GLN A 443 -25.87 13.53 1.21
CA GLN A 443 -24.82 12.53 1.41
C GLN A 443 -23.47 13.04 0.86
N GLY A 444 -22.40 12.83 1.62
CA GLY A 444 -21.02 13.06 1.19
C GLY A 444 -20.27 11.77 0.89
N LEU A 445 -18.96 11.89 0.65
CA LEU A 445 -18.08 10.73 0.52
C LEU A 445 -18.12 9.91 1.82
N PRO A 446 -18.21 8.58 1.73
CA PRO A 446 -18.23 7.73 2.91
C PRO A 446 -16.90 7.79 3.66
N ILE A 447 -16.92 7.33 4.90
CA ILE A 447 -15.76 7.18 5.77
C ILE A 447 -15.37 5.70 5.83
N ILE A 448 -14.16 5.40 5.39
CA ILE A 448 -13.61 4.05 5.37
C ILE A 448 -12.62 3.82 6.51
N ALA A 449 -12.41 2.56 6.89
CA ALA A 449 -11.33 2.20 7.81
C ALA A 449 -9.96 2.49 7.15
N PRO A 450 -8.98 3.05 7.89
CA PRO A 450 -7.62 3.15 7.40
C PRO A 450 -6.98 1.74 7.36
N PRO A 451 -5.98 1.49 6.48
CA PRO A 451 -5.23 0.25 6.54
C PRO A 451 -4.52 0.08 7.89
N MET A 452 -4.55 -1.12 8.46
CA MET A 452 -3.78 -1.43 9.66
C MET A 452 -2.30 -1.61 9.29
N LEU A 453 -1.42 -0.87 9.97
CA LEU A 453 0.04 -0.94 9.76
C LEU A 453 0.69 -1.47 11.03
N ILE A 454 1.15 -2.72 10.99
CA ILE A 454 1.76 -3.46 12.11
C ILE A 454 3.28 -3.26 12.10
N SER A 455 3.90 -3.26 10.92
CA SER A 455 5.33 -3.05 10.76
C SER A 455 5.75 -1.73 11.42
N PRO A 456 6.78 -1.71 12.27
CA PRO A 456 7.17 -0.52 13.02
C PRO A 456 7.74 0.60 12.14
N ILE A 457 8.12 0.30 10.89
CA ILE A 457 8.81 1.24 10.00
C ILE A 457 7.90 2.02 9.05
N LEU A 458 6.63 1.62 8.88
CA LEU A 458 5.68 2.21 7.92
C LEU A 458 5.02 3.53 8.34
#